data_AF-A0A955P3Z3-F1
#
_entry.id   AF-A0A955P3Z3-F1
#
_cell.length_a   1.000
_cell.length_b   1.000
_cell.length_c   1.000
_cell.angle_alpha   90.00
_cell.angle_beta   90.00
_cell.angle_gamma   90.00
#
_symmetry.space_group_name_H-M   'P 1'
#
loop_
_entity.id
_entity.type
_entity.pdbx_description
1 polymer ?
#
loop_
_entity_poly.entity_id
_entity_poly.type
_entity_poly.pdbx_seq_one_letter_code
_entity_poly.pdbx_strand_id
1 'polypeptide(L)'
;MNMTDIDELRRKFEEVENLPSLPTVVQEILDVTNDPRSGARDIQAVVENDQTCSVKLLKLANSAYYGFSRQVSSIKEAIVIIGMEGVKNVAMSLGVAECFLELGKANQHFLNNLWVHSMATATAAGVLAKKAQGVSPSYAYCSGLVHDFGKLILAGEFGQEYFELFEKAKE
;
A
#
# COMPACT_ATOMS: atom_id res chain seq x y z
N MET A 1 0.66 -14.19 28.20
CA MET A 1 -0.51 -14.52 27.35
C MET A 1 -0.87 -15.95 27.63
N ASN A 2 -2.00 -16.18 28.27
CA ASN A 2 -2.53 -17.52 28.50
C ASN A 2 -3.27 -17.97 27.22
N MET A 3 -3.45 -19.28 27.02
CA MET A 3 -4.09 -19.83 25.80
C MET A 3 -5.45 -19.19 25.49
N THR A 4 -6.19 -18.81 26.54
CA THR A 4 -7.48 -18.12 26.47
C THR A 4 -7.43 -16.73 25.83
N ASP A 5 -6.31 -16.00 25.96
CA ASP A 5 -6.14 -14.64 25.38
C ASP A 5 -5.96 -14.71 23.85
N ILE A 6 -5.30 -15.77 23.34
CA ILE A 6 -5.07 -15.96 21.90
C ILE A 6 -6.38 -16.30 21.19
N ASP A 7 -7.21 -17.16 21.80
CA ASP A 7 -8.50 -17.55 21.22
C ASP A 7 -9.48 -16.38 21.20
N GLU A 8 -9.46 -15.50 22.21
CA GLU A 8 -10.26 -14.27 22.22
C GLU A 8 -9.78 -13.28 21.14
N LEU A 9 -8.46 -13.11 21.00
CA LEU A 9 -7.89 -12.27 19.94
C LEU A 9 -8.26 -12.80 18.55
N ARG A 10 -8.19 -14.13 18.38
CA ARG A 10 -8.54 -14.81 17.13
C ARG A 10 -10.02 -14.62 16.79
N ARG A 11 -10.90 -14.76 17.78
CA ARG A 11 -12.34 -14.52 17.59
C ARG A 11 -12.61 -13.07 17.19
N LYS A 12 -11.96 -12.10 17.85
CA LYS A 12 -12.06 -10.68 17.45
C LYS A 12 -11.52 -10.42 16.04
N PHE A 13 -10.44 -11.10 15.64
CA PHE A 13 -9.94 -11.04 14.27
C PHE A 13 -10.90 -11.66 13.25
N GLU A 14 -11.58 -12.75 13.60
CA GLU A 14 -12.62 -13.38 12.78
C GLU A 14 -13.89 -12.51 12.70
N GLU A 15 -14.16 -11.71 13.74
CA GLU A 15 -15.23 -10.71 13.80
C GLU A 15 -14.89 -9.41 13.03
N VAL A 16 -13.65 -9.24 12.51
CA VAL A 16 -13.31 -8.15 11.57
C VAL A 16 -13.99 -8.45 10.23
N GLU A 17 -15.30 -8.21 10.18
CA GLU A 17 -16.14 -8.56 9.04
C GLU A 17 -15.99 -7.59 7.86
N ASN A 18 -15.37 -6.42 8.07
CA ASN A 18 -15.31 -5.36 7.06
C ASN A 18 -13.90 -4.81 6.91
N LEU A 19 -13.03 -5.56 6.22
CA LEU A 19 -11.91 -4.92 5.54
C LEU A 19 -12.47 -4.07 4.39
N PRO A 20 -11.98 -2.83 4.22
CA PRO A 20 -12.37 -1.98 3.13
C PRO A 20 -12.18 -2.69 1.79
N SER A 21 -13.18 -2.58 0.93
CA SER A 21 -13.09 -3.16 -0.41
C SER A 21 -12.05 -2.39 -1.23
N LEU A 22 -11.24 -3.12 -2.00
CA LEU A 22 -10.30 -2.48 -2.93
C LEU A 22 -11.07 -1.63 -3.95
N PRO A 23 -10.72 -0.35 -4.15
CA PRO A 23 -11.33 0.47 -5.18
C PRO A 23 -11.26 -0.19 -6.55
N THR A 24 -12.31 -0.06 -7.36
CA THR A 24 -12.40 -0.67 -8.69
C THR A 24 -11.18 -0.37 -9.56
N VAL A 25 -10.73 0.90 -9.57
CA VAL A 25 -9.53 1.32 -10.33
C VAL A 25 -8.27 0.56 -9.90
N VAL A 26 -8.13 0.23 -8.61
CA VAL A 26 -6.98 -0.54 -8.12
C VAL A 26 -7.04 -1.96 -8.66
N GLN A 27 -8.22 -2.59 -8.62
CA GLN A 27 -8.41 -3.94 -9.17
C GLN A 27 -8.11 -3.98 -10.67
N GLU A 28 -8.65 -3.02 -11.44
CA GLU A 28 -8.41 -2.92 -12.89
C GLU A 28 -6.93 -2.73 -13.22
N ILE A 29 -6.20 -1.89 -12.47
CA ILE A 29 -4.74 -1.74 -12.65
C ILE A 29 -4.01 -3.06 -12.35
N LEU A 30 -4.40 -3.77 -11.28
CA LEU A 30 -3.80 -5.06 -10.94
C LEU A 30 -4.04 -6.11 -12.04
N ASP A 31 -5.24 -6.17 -12.59
CA ASP A 31 -5.58 -7.07 -13.69
C ASP A 31 -4.74 -6.77 -14.94
N VAL A 32 -4.68 -5.50 -15.34
CA VAL A 32 -3.90 -5.08 -16.51
C VAL A 32 -2.39 -5.32 -16.29
N THR A 33 -1.86 -5.06 -15.10
CA THR A 33 -0.44 -5.27 -14.80
C THR A 33 -0.04 -6.74 -14.65
N ASN A 34 -1.00 -7.65 -14.46
CA ASN A 34 -0.78 -9.09 -14.38
C ASN A 34 -0.96 -9.81 -15.74
N ASP A 35 -1.65 -9.22 -16.72
CA ASP A 35 -1.77 -9.80 -18.07
C ASP A 35 -0.48 -9.55 -18.89
N PRO A 36 0.25 -10.60 -19.31
CA PRO A 36 1.47 -10.45 -20.10
C PRO A 36 1.24 -9.88 -21.51
N ARG A 37 0.00 -9.75 -21.96
CA ARG A 37 -0.37 -9.17 -23.26
C ARG A 37 -0.69 -7.67 -23.16
N SER A 38 -0.83 -7.15 -21.95
CA SER A 38 -1.14 -5.75 -21.69
C SER A 38 0.11 -4.87 -21.73
N GLY A 39 -0.09 -3.60 -22.05
CA GLY A 39 0.95 -2.59 -22.05
C GLY A 39 0.52 -1.25 -21.47
N ALA A 40 1.37 -0.25 -21.67
CA ALA A 40 1.16 1.10 -21.12
C ALA A 40 -0.15 1.77 -21.57
N ARG A 41 -0.67 1.42 -22.76
CA ARG A 41 -1.94 1.97 -23.25
C ARG A 41 -3.15 1.45 -22.46
N ASP A 42 -3.12 0.17 -22.10
CA ASP A 42 -4.21 -0.46 -21.35
C ASP A 42 -4.28 0.12 -19.93
N ILE A 43 -3.12 0.35 -19.29
CA ILE A 43 -3.06 1.07 -18.01
C ILE A 43 -3.55 2.50 -18.16
N GLN A 44 -3.15 3.20 -19.22
CA GLN A 44 -3.57 4.58 -19.43
C GLN A 44 -5.10 4.68 -19.48
N ALA A 45 -5.77 3.77 -20.20
CA ALA A 45 -7.23 3.74 -20.31
C ALA A 45 -7.93 3.56 -18.94
N VAL A 46 -7.32 2.79 -18.03
CA VAL A 46 -7.82 2.64 -16.65
C VAL A 46 -7.58 3.91 -15.84
N VAL A 47 -6.35 4.43 -15.86
CA VAL A 47 -5.93 5.52 -14.97
C VAL A 47 -6.48 6.89 -15.40
N GLU A 48 -6.67 7.13 -16.68
CA GLU A 48 -7.13 8.45 -17.17
C GLU A 48 -8.54 8.81 -16.72
N ASN A 49 -9.34 7.81 -16.35
CA ASN A 49 -10.68 7.98 -15.80
C ASN A 49 -10.69 8.19 -14.27
N ASP A 50 -9.57 7.97 -13.58
CA ASP A 50 -9.43 8.16 -12.14
C ASP A 50 -8.44 9.30 -11.82
N GLN A 51 -8.98 10.42 -11.33
CA GLN A 51 -8.21 11.63 -11.04
C GLN A 51 -7.17 11.41 -9.92
N THR A 52 -7.49 10.60 -8.92
CA THR A 52 -6.62 10.35 -7.77
C THR A 52 -5.37 9.57 -8.18
N CYS A 53 -5.57 8.49 -8.94
CA CYS A 53 -4.49 7.69 -9.54
C CYS A 53 -3.65 8.54 -10.48
N SER A 54 -4.29 9.32 -11.34
CA SER A 54 -3.63 10.22 -12.28
C SER A 54 -2.68 11.19 -11.58
N VAL A 55 -3.15 11.88 -10.53
CA VAL A 55 -2.33 12.81 -9.75
C VAL A 55 -1.19 12.10 -9.03
N LYS A 56 -1.44 10.92 -8.45
CA LYS A 56 -0.42 10.16 -7.71
C LYS A 56 0.67 9.63 -8.65
N LEU A 57 0.33 9.15 -9.85
CA LEU A 57 1.31 8.76 -10.86
C LEU A 57 2.15 9.96 -11.32
N LEU A 58 1.53 11.11 -11.58
CA LEU A 58 2.28 12.31 -11.96
C LEU A 58 3.23 12.77 -10.86
N LYS A 59 2.77 12.79 -9.60
CA LYS A 59 3.63 13.12 -8.44
C LYS A 59 4.80 12.15 -8.31
N LEU A 60 4.54 10.85 -8.50
CA LEU A 60 5.58 9.84 -8.43
C LEU A 60 6.60 9.99 -9.56
N ALA A 61 6.15 10.16 -10.81
CA ALA A 61 7.04 10.34 -11.97
C ALA A 61 7.94 11.58 -11.83
N ASN A 62 7.45 12.63 -11.14
CA ASN A 62 8.22 13.84 -10.83
C ASN A 62 9.02 13.76 -9.52
N SER A 63 9.02 12.62 -8.83
CA SER A 63 9.76 12.48 -7.58
C SER A 63 11.26 12.35 -7.83
N ALA A 64 12.05 12.73 -6.82
CA ALA A 64 13.50 12.57 -6.83
C ALA A 64 13.95 11.12 -7.07
N TYR A 65 13.08 10.14 -6.78
CA TYR A 65 13.34 8.72 -7.04
C TYR A 65 13.52 8.41 -8.53
N TYR A 66 12.68 8.98 -9.40
CA TYR A 66 12.79 8.80 -10.86
C TYR A 66 13.72 9.82 -11.52
N GLY A 67 13.98 10.96 -10.85
CA GLY A 67 15.10 11.85 -11.19
C GLY A 67 15.03 12.47 -12.59
N PHE A 68 13.82 12.60 -13.16
CA PHE A 68 13.65 13.15 -14.50
C PHE A 68 13.90 14.67 -14.50
N SER A 69 14.69 15.15 -15.46
CA SER A 69 15.17 16.54 -15.48
C SER A 69 14.10 17.57 -15.85
N ARG A 70 13.00 17.13 -16.48
CA ARG A 70 11.85 17.97 -16.85
C ARG A 70 10.59 17.51 -16.15
N GLN A 71 9.66 18.44 -15.96
CA GLN A 71 8.36 18.14 -15.40
C GLN A 71 7.56 17.23 -16.33
N VAL A 72 7.08 16.12 -15.79
CA VAL A 72 6.17 15.17 -16.45
C VAL A 72 4.74 15.66 -16.23
N SER A 73 4.00 15.91 -17.33
CA SER A 73 2.65 16.47 -17.31
C SER A 73 1.59 15.59 -17.95
N SER A 74 1.95 14.42 -18.49
CA SER A 74 1.00 13.49 -19.11
C SER A 74 1.03 12.11 -18.45
N ILE A 75 -0.13 11.47 -18.34
CA ILE A 75 -0.29 10.13 -17.75
C ILE A 75 0.49 9.09 -18.54
N LYS A 76 0.40 9.15 -19.87
CA LYS A 76 1.16 8.27 -20.76
C LYS A 76 2.66 8.35 -20.49
N GLU A 77 3.20 9.56 -20.37
CA GLU A 77 4.62 9.75 -20.07
C GLU A 77 4.98 9.25 -18.66
N ALA A 78 4.14 9.52 -17.66
CA ALA A 78 4.34 9.01 -16.31
C ALA A 78 4.40 7.48 -16.29
N ILE A 79 3.49 6.79 -16.99
CA ILE A 79 3.48 5.32 -17.09
C ILE A 79 4.76 4.80 -17.75
N VAL A 80 5.26 5.46 -18.80
CA VAL A 80 6.51 5.06 -19.48
C VAL A 80 7.72 5.20 -18.56
N ILE A 81 7.79 6.29 -17.77
CA ILE A 81 8.91 6.53 -16.84
C ILE A 81 8.85 5.58 -15.65
N ILE A 82 7.66 5.35 -15.10
CA ILE A 82 7.44 4.51 -13.91
C ILE A 82 7.55 3.01 -14.24
N GLY A 83 7.05 2.61 -15.41
CA GLY A 83 6.93 1.22 -15.84
C GLY A 83 5.76 0.47 -15.18
N MET A 84 5.39 -0.68 -15.77
CA MET A 84 4.24 -1.49 -15.33
C MET A 84 4.32 -1.87 -13.85
N GLU A 85 5.49 -2.32 -13.40
CA GLU A 85 5.73 -2.71 -12.01
C GLU A 85 5.58 -1.52 -11.04
N GLY A 86 6.06 -0.33 -11.41
CA GLY A 86 5.92 0.85 -10.57
C GLY A 86 4.46 1.30 -10.46
N VAL A 87 3.69 1.22 -11.55
CA VAL A 87 2.24 1.52 -11.52
C VAL A 87 1.51 0.51 -10.64
N LYS A 88 1.84 -0.78 -10.75
CA LYS A 88 1.30 -1.83 -9.88
C LYS A 88 1.54 -1.51 -8.40
N ASN A 89 2.75 -1.09 -8.04
CA ASN A 89 3.09 -0.69 -6.68
C ASN A 89 2.25 0.51 -6.20
N VAL A 90 2.03 1.52 -7.05
CA VAL A 90 1.14 2.65 -6.74
C VAL A 90 -0.29 2.18 -6.47
N ALA A 91 -0.82 1.29 -7.31
CA ALA A 91 -2.16 0.75 -7.12
C ALA A 91 -2.27 -0.04 -5.81
N MET A 92 -1.27 -0.84 -5.45
CA MET A 92 -1.24 -1.53 -4.15
C MET A 92 -1.20 -0.54 -2.97
N SER A 93 -0.37 0.50 -3.05
CA SER A 93 -0.34 1.56 -2.03
C SER A 93 -1.67 2.29 -1.91
N LEU A 94 -2.38 2.50 -3.03
CA LEU A 94 -3.71 3.10 -3.03
C LEU A 94 -4.72 2.24 -2.29
N GLY A 95 -4.76 0.95 -2.59
CA GLY A 95 -5.65 0.01 -1.90
C GLY A 95 -5.41 -0.03 -0.39
N VAL A 96 -4.15 -0.08 0.03
CA VAL A 96 -3.82 -0.07 1.47
C VAL A 96 -4.10 1.30 2.11
N ALA A 97 -3.91 2.41 1.40
CA ALA A 97 -4.21 3.74 1.93
C ALA A 97 -5.70 3.89 2.28
N GLU A 98 -6.62 3.34 1.48
CA GLU A 98 -8.05 3.30 1.81
C GLU A 98 -8.30 2.57 3.13
N CYS A 99 -7.59 1.47 3.38
CA CYS A 99 -7.67 0.77 4.66
C CYS A 99 -7.27 1.66 5.85
N PHE A 100 -6.23 2.47 5.70
CA PHE A 100 -5.82 3.42 6.74
C PHE A 100 -6.85 4.52 6.98
N LEU A 101 -7.58 4.94 5.94
CA LEU A 101 -8.63 5.95 6.05
C LEU A 101 -9.89 5.41 6.72
N GLU A 102 -10.34 4.21 6.37
CA GLU A 102 -11.58 3.63 6.89
C GLU A 102 -11.42 3.00 8.29
N LEU A 103 -10.30 2.29 8.53
CA LEU A 103 -10.02 1.65 9.82
C LEU A 103 -9.36 2.61 10.83
N GLY A 104 -8.85 3.74 10.35
CA GLY A 104 -8.16 4.75 11.15
C GLY A 104 -9.09 5.59 12.02
N LYS A 105 -9.76 4.99 13.01
CA LYS A 105 -10.65 5.69 13.96
C LYS A 105 -9.90 6.36 15.12
N ALA A 106 -8.59 6.52 15.02
CA ALA A 106 -7.70 6.56 16.18
C ALA A 106 -6.51 7.53 16.03
N ASN A 107 -5.57 7.50 16.98
CA ASN A 107 -4.42 8.41 17.12
C ASN A 107 -3.71 8.65 15.77
N GLN A 108 -3.90 9.86 15.21
CA GLN A 108 -3.38 10.26 13.90
C GLN A 108 -1.85 10.22 13.84
N HIS A 109 -1.16 10.48 14.95
CA HIS A 109 0.29 10.41 14.99
C HIS A 109 0.78 8.97 14.80
N PHE A 110 0.13 8.01 15.48
CA PHE A 110 0.42 6.59 15.31
C PHE A 110 0.17 6.13 13.87
N LEU A 111 -1.01 6.44 13.32
CA LEU A 111 -1.40 6.03 11.97
C LEU A 111 -0.44 6.59 10.90
N ASN A 112 -0.03 7.84 11.03
CA ASN A 112 0.96 8.45 10.13
C ASN A 112 2.33 7.77 10.21
N ASN A 113 2.81 7.46 11.42
CA ASN A 113 4.08 6.75 11.60
C ASN A 113 4.02 5.35 11.01
N LEU A 114 2.92 4.63 11.23
CA LEU A 114 2.69 3.29 10.69
C LEU A 114 2.63 3.32 9.16
N TRP A 115 1.96 4.31 8.56
CA TRP A 115 1.91 4.51 7.11
C TRP A 115 3.30 4.78 6.52
N VAL A 116 4.06 5.71 7.12
CA VAL A 116 5.42 6.04 6.67
C VAL A 116 6.34 4.83 6.78
N HIS A 117 6.28 4.08 7.88
CA HIS A 117 7.03 2.83 8.06
C HIS A 117 6.68 1.78 7.00
N SER A 118 5.39 1.58 6.73
CA SER A 118 4.92 0.63 5.74
C SER A 118 5.39 0.99 4.32
N MET A 119 5.29 2.27 3.94
CA MET A 119 5.76 2.76 2.64
C MET A 119 7.29 2.68 2.49
N ALA A 120 8.03 3.02 3.54
CA ALA A 120 9.49 2.92 3.55
C ALA A 120 9.95 1.45 3.42
N THR A 121 9.32 0.56 4.19
CA THR A 121 9.59 -0.89 4.16
C THR A 121 9.25 -1.49 2.80
N ALA A 122 8.08 -1.17 2.23
CA ALA A 122 7.67 -1.59 0.88
C ALA A 122 8.70 -1.17 -0.17
N THR A 123 9.10 0.09 -0.15
CA THR A 123 10.07 0.65 -1.10
C THR A 123 11.43 -0.02 -0.95
N ALA A 124 11.93 -0.17 0.27
CA ALA A 124 13.20 -0.83 0.55
C ALA A 124 13.16 -2.30 0.12
N ALA A 125 12.10 -3.04 0.47
CA ALA A 125 11.93 -4.44 0.10
C ALA A 125 11.90 -4.62 -1.42
N GLY A 126 11.16 -3.77 -2.15
CA GLY A 126 11.14 -3.79 -3.62
C GLY A 126 12.52 -3.48 -4.23
N VAL A 127 13.24 -2.48 -3.72
CA VAL A 127 14.60 -2.15 -4.19
C VAL A 127 15.59 -3.27 -3.91
N LEU A 128 15.52 -3.91 -2.75
CA LEU A 128 16.37 -5.04 -2.38
C LEU A 128 16.04 -6.27 -3.23
N ALA A 129 14.76 -6.55 -3.48
CA ALA A 129 14.32 -7.65 -4.33
C ALA A 129 14.78 -7.49 -5.79
N LYS A 130 14.90 -6.26 -6.32
CA LYS A 130 15.53 -6.03 -7.64
C LYS A 130 17.01 -6.43 -7.69
N LYS A 131 17.70 -6.41 -6.55
CA LYS A 131 19.11 -6.79 -6.42
C LYS A 131 19.29 -8.26 -6.04
N ALA A 132 18.32 -8.85 -5.36
CA ALA A 132 18.29 -10.25 -5.00
C ALA A 132 17.79 -11.10 -6.18
N GLN A 133 18.39 -12.25 -6.42
CA GLN A 133 17.88 -13.19 -7.42
C GLN A 133 16.74 -14.04 -6.84
N GLY A 134 15.71 -14.29 -7.63
CA GLY A 134 14.63 -15.24 -7.27
C GLY A 134 13.46 -14.66 -6.46
N VAL A 135 13.43 -13.34 -6.21
CA VAL A 135 12.31 -12.68 -5.52
C VAL A 135 11.69 -11.64 -6.45
N SER A 136 10.37 -11.69 -6.64
CA SER A 136 9.68 -10.67 -7.41
C SER A 136 9.63 -9.34 -6.64
N PRO A 137 10.05 -8.21 -7.24
CA PRO A 137 10.05 -6.94 -6.54
C PRO A 137 8.65 -6.44 -6.17
N SER A 138 7.65 -6.68 -7.03
CA SER A 138 6.24 -6.38 -6.72
C SER A 138 5.74 -7.16 -5.49
N TYR A 139 6.08 -8.44 -5.38
CA TYR A 139 5.69 -9.24 -4.20
C TYR A 139 6.41 -8.75 -2.95
N ALA A 140 7.71 -8.49 -3.01
CA ALA A 140 8.47 -7.94 -1.88
C ALA A 140 7.94 -6.57 -1.45
N TYR A 141 7.59 -5.71 -2.41
CA TYR A 141 6.96 -4.42 -2.15
C TYR A 141 5.64 -4.59 -1.40
N CYS A 142 4.75 -5.44 -1.92
CA CYS A 142 3.47 -5.74 -1.28
C CYS A 142 3.67 -6.29 0.15
N SER A 143 4.57 -7.27 0.33
CA SER A 143 4.91 -7.80 1.65
C SER A 143 5.36 -6.71 2.61
N GLY A 144 6.25 -5.81 2.19
CA GLY A 144 6.69 -4.70 3.03
C GLY A 144 5.57 -3.70 3.34
N LEU A 145 4.65 -3.49 2.39
CA LEU A 145 3.51 -2.59 2.56
C LEU A 145 2.51 -3.11 3.58
N VAL A 146 2.29 -4.43 3.65
CA VAL A 146 1.26 -5.04 4.52
C VAL A 146 1.82 -5.77 5.74
N HIS A 147 3.15 -5.80 5.93
CA HIS A 147 3.76 -6.62 7.00
C HIS A 147 3.26 -6.29 8.41
N ASP A 148 2.91 -5.02 8.65
CA ASP A 148 2.41 -4.52 9.93
C ASP A 148 0.91 -4.20 9.90
N PHE A 149 0.18 -4.69 8.89
CA PHE A 149 -1.26 -4.40 8.69
C PHE A 149 -2.12 -4.83 9.89
N GLY A 150 -1.70 -5.88 10.62
CA GLY A 150 -2.35 -6.29 11.86
C GLY A 150 -2.39 -5.18 12.93
N LYS A 151 -1.39 -4.28 12.97
CA LYS A 151 -1.39 -3.13 13.89
C LYS A 151 -2.49 -2.13 13.55
N LEU A 152 -2.80 -1.95 12.26
CA LEU A 152 -3.90 -1.09 11.82
C LEU A 152 -5.25 -1.68 12.24
N ILE A 153 -5.44 -2.99 12.05
CA ILE A 153 -6.65 -3.70 12.48
C ILE A 153 -6.82 -3.57 13.99
N LEU A 154 -5.79 -3.90 14.77
CA LEU A 154 -5.84 -3.80 16.23
C LEU A 154 -6.12 -2.37 16.72
N ALA A 155 -5.52 -1.37 16.08
CA ALA A 155 -5.78 0.04 16.38
C ALA A 155 -7.23 0.45 16.06
N GLY A 156 -7.81 -0.07 14.97
CA GLY A 156 -9.20 0.20 14.59
C GLY A 156 -10.22 -0.47 15.52
N GLU A 157 -9.96 -1.70 15.95
CA GLU A 157 -10.87 -2.50 16.77
C GLU A 157 -10.79 -2.17 18.28
N PHE A 158 -9.57 -2.00 18.81
CA PHE A 158 -9.35 -1.84 20.25
C PHE A 158 -9.06 -0.39 20.67
N GLY A 159 -8.88 0.53 19.71
CA GLY A 159 -8.75 1.96 19.97
C GLY A 159 -7.69 2.30 21.03
N GLN A 160 -8.11 3.00 22.08
CA GLN A 160 -7.20 3.55 23.10
C GLN A 160 -6.44 2.47 23.89
N GLU A 161 -7.09 1.34 24.19
CA GLU A 161 -6.47 0.23 24.93
C GLU A 161 -5.25 -0.33 24.19
N TYR A 162 -5.33 -0.40 22.86
CA TYR A 162 -4.20 -0.83 22.04
C TYR A 162 -3.03 0.15 22.10
N PHE A 163 -3.28 1.47 22.08
CA PHE A 163 -2.17 2.45 22.16
C PHE A 163 -1.47 2.42 23.51
N GLU A 164 -2.21 2.26 24.61
CA GLU A 164 -1.61 2.15 25.94
C GLU A 164 -0.73 0.92 26.06
N LEU A 165 -1.16 -0.22 25.51
CA LEU A 165 -0.35 -1.42 25.43
C LEU A 165 0.88 -1.22 24.53
N PHE A 166 0.70 -0.58 23.38
CA PHE A 166 1.78 -0.34 22.41
C PHE A 166 2.88 0.56 22.98
N GLU A 167 2.53 1.60 23.73
CA GLU A 167 3.53 2.47 24.37
C GLU A 167 4.25 1.75 25.52
N LYS A 168 3.55 0.95 26.33
CA LYS A 168 4.20 0.12 27.37
C LYS A 168 5.17 -0.90 26.78
N ALA A 169 4.88 -1.44 25.60
CA ALA A 169 5.73 -2.43 24.94
C ALA A 169 7.00 -1.84 24.29
N LYS A 170 7.12 -0.50 24.20
CA LYS A 170 8.34 0.17 23.74
C LYS A 170 9.38 0.37 24.86
N GLU A 171 8.98 0.25 26.12
CA GLU A 171 9.84 0.30 27.30
C GLU A 171 10.58 -1.03 27.52
#